data_AF-A0A6P0KVB8-F1
#
_entry.id   AF-A0A6P0KVB8-F1
#
_cell.length_a   1.000
_cell.length_b   1.000
_cell.length_c   1.000
_cell.angle_alpha   90.00
_cell.angle_beta   90.00
_cell.angle_gamma   90.00
#
_symmetry.space_group_name_H-M   'P 1'
#
loop_
_entity.id
_entity.type
_entity.pdbx_description
1 polymer ?
#
loop_
_entity_poly.entity_id
_entity_poly.type
_entity_poly.pdbx_seq_one_letter_code
_entity_poly.pdbx_strand_id
1 'polypeptide(L)'
;MELYSNCQLGMTPRQFYHKWDVNYEQIASICSRSTATVQRWFSSGHNYRRPQPIDLRHLALMDFLLEHFEEIPQVVRNLLCPDHQQQIGDG
;
A
#
# COMPACT_ATOMS: atom_id res chain seq x y z
N MET A 1 1.91 -13.22 18.87
CA MET A 1 1.41 -13.49 17.50
C MET A 1 -0.11 -13.62 17.45
N GLU A 2 -0.78 -14.03 18.53
CA GLU A 2 -2.25 -14.23 18.56
C GLU A 2 -3.09 -12.97 18.29
N LEU A 3 -2.58 -11.77 18.64
CA LEU A 3 -3.30 -10.52 18.38
C LEU A 3 -3.55 -10.27 16.88
N TYR A 4 -2.63 -10.70 16.02
CA TYR A 4 -2.70 -10.47 14.57
C TYR A 4 -3.17 -11.69 13.77
N SER A 5 -3.22 -12.88 14.37
CA SER A 5 -3.57 -14.11 13.65
C SER A 5 -5.01 -14.12 13.13
N ASN A 6 -5.91 -13.36 13.77
CA ASN A 6 -7.31 -13.22 13.36
C ASN A 6 -7.65 -11.82 12.82
N CYS A 7 -6.66 -10.94 12.68
CA CYS A 7 -6.90 -9.57 12.24
C CYS A 7 -7.21 -9.55 10.74
N GLN A 8 -8.43 -9.17 10.38
CA GLN A 8 -8.86 -8.94 9.00
C GLN A 8 -8.61 -7.50 8.56
N LEU A 9 -7.37 -7.03 8.70
CA LEU A 9 -6.98 -5.71 8.22
C LEU A 9 -6.98 -5.70 6.69
N GLY A 10 -7.85 -4.89 6.10
CA GLY A 10 -7.96 -4.76 4.64
C GLY A 10 -8.62 -3.45 4.22
N MET A 11 -8.17 -2.93 3.07
CA MET A 11 -8.67 -1.70 2.47
C MET A 11 -8.84 -1.92 0.97
N THR A 12 -9.96 -1.47 0.41
CA THR A 12 -10.21 -1.64 -1.02
C THR A 12 -9.37 -0.69 -1.88
N PRO A 13 -9.02 -1.06 -3.13
CA PRO A 13 -8.32 -0.16 -4.04
C PRO A 13 -9.03 1.18 -4.25
N ARG A 14 -10.37 1.20 -4.30
CA ARG A 14 -11.15 2.43 -4.43
C ARG A 14 -11.01 3.35 -3.22
N GLN A 15 -11.08 2.79 -2.01
CA GLN A 15 -10.87 3.58 -0.78
C GLN A 15 -9.46 4.19 -0.76
N PHE A 16 -8.44 3.38 -1.05
CA PHE A 16 -7.05 3.84 -1.04
C PHE A 16 -6.79 4.92 -2.11
N TYR A 17 -7.27 4.67 -3.34
CA TYR A 17 -7.21 5.60 -4.46
C TYR A 17 -7.79 6.97 -4.11
N HIS A 18 -8.99 7.01 -3.52
CA HIS A 18 -9.64 8.27 -3.16
C HIS A 18 -9.01 8.96 -1.96
N LYS A 19 -8.55 8.20 -0.96
CA LYS A 19 -7.96 8.78 0.25
C LYS A 19 -6.61 9.44 -0.02
N TRP A 20 -5.76 8.80 -0.82
CA TRP A 20 -4.37 9.22 -1.02
C TRP A 20 -4.12 9.93 -2.37
N ASP A 21 -5.14 10.07 -3.21
CA ASP A 21 -5.05 10.68 -4.56
C ASP A 21 -3.93 10.08 -5.42
N VAL A 22 -3.78 8.75 -5.36
CA VAL A 22 -2.75 8.00 -6.07
C VAL A 22 -3.26 7.46 -7.42
N ASN A 23 -2.35 7.18 -8.34
CA ASN A 23 -2.67 6.53 -9.62
C ASN A 23 -2.59 4.99 -9.57
N TYR A 24 -2.95 4.33 -10.67
CA TYR A 24 -2.95 2.87 -10.75
C TYR A 24 -1.56 2.26 -10.71
N GLU A 25 -0.54 2.97 -11.19
CA GLU A 25 0.87 2.55 -11.16
C GLU A 25 1.40 2.53 -9.72
N GLN A 26 1.07 3.53 -8.91
CA GLN A 26 1.43 3.57 -7.49
C GLN A 26 0.76 2.43 -6.72
N ILE A 27 -0.54 2.20 -6.94
CA ILE A 27 -1.25 1.05 -6.35
C ILE A 27 -0.62 -0.28 -6.80
N ALA A 28 -0.22 -0.39 -8.07
CA ALA A 28 0.43 -1.58 -8.60
C ALA A 28 1.77 -1.86 -7.89
N SER A 29 2.59 -0.83 -7.69
CA SER A 29 3.84 -0.92 -6.95
C SER A 29 3.62 -1.35 -5.50
N ILE A 30 2.67 -0.72 -4.79
CA ILE A 30 2.33 -1.06 -3.39
C ILE A 30 1.90 -2.52 -3.27
N CYS A 31 1.05 -3.00 -4.19
CA CYS A 31 0.54 -4.35 -4.15
C CYS A 31 1.45 -5.40 -4.81
N SER A 32 2.60 -5.02 -5.39
CA SER A 32 3.45 -5.89 -6.21
C SER A 32 2.66 -6.59 -7.34
N ARG A 33 1.86 -5.81 -8.07
CA ARG A 33 1.04 -6.26 -9.21
C ARG A 33 1.42 -5.48 -10.48
N SER A 34 0.93 -5.95 -11.62
CA SER A 34 0.97 -5.15 -12.85
C SER A 34 -0.14 -4.08 -12.85
N THR A 35 0.12 -2.93 -13.47
CA THR A 35 -0.88 -1.87 -13.66
C THR A 35 -2.14 -2.40 -14.37
N ALA A 36 -1.98 -3.29 -15.35
CA ALA A 36 -3.11 -3.96 -16.03
C ALA A 36 -3.97 -4.80 -15.08
N THR A 37 -3.38 -5.39 -14.04
CA THR A 37 -4.14 -6.11 -13.00
C THR A 37 -4.93 -5.12 -12.14
N VAL A 38 -4.31 -4.02 -11.74
CA VAL A 38 -4.97 -2.95 -10.97
C VAL A 38 -6.12 -2.33 -11.76
N GLN A 39 -5.95 -2.02 -13.04
CA GLN A 39 -7.02 -1.52 -13.91
C GLN A 39 -8.28 -2.42 -13.90
N ARG A 40 -8.08 -3.75 -13.85
CA ARG A 40 -9.20 -4.70 -13.74
C ARG A 40 -9.94 -4.64 -12.40
N TRP A 41 -9.32 -4.15 -11.33
CA TRP A 41 -9.99 -3.91 -10.04
C TRP A 41 -10.96 -2.74 -10.09
N PHE A 42 -10.74 -1.78 -10.99
CA PHE A 42 -11.60 -0.61 -11.17
C PHE A 42 -12.60 -0.76 -12.32
N SER A 43 -12.45 -1.81 -13.14
CA SER A 43 -13.34 -2.15 -14.25
C SER A 43 -14.71 -2.65 -13.77
N SER A 44 -15.66 -2.81 -14.71
CA SER A 44 -17.00 -3.35 -14.47
C SER A 44 -17.29 -4.56 -15.38
N GLY A 45 -18.30 -5.35 -15.03
CA GLY A 45 -18.74 -6.49 -15.83
C GLY A 45 -17.68 -7.60 -15.97
N HIS A 46 -17.57 -8.18 -17.17
CA HIS A 46 -16.68 -9.31 -17.44
C HIS A 46 -15.18 -9.01 -17.23
N ASN A 47 -14.79 -7.74 -17.36
CA ASN A 47 -13.40 -7.31 -17.19
C ASN A 47 -13.01 -7.09 -15.72
N TYR A 48 -14.00 -7.05 -14.81
CA TYR A 48 -13.74 -6.88 -13.40
C TYR A 48 -13.03 -8.10 -12.81
N ARG A 49 -11.99 -7.84 -12.02
CA ARG A 49 -11.31 -8.84 -11.20
C ARG A 49 -11.26 -8.33 -9.76
N ARG A 50 -11.64 -9.17 -8.81
CA ARG A 50 -11.54 -8.81 -7.38
C ARG A 50 -10.06 -8.83 -6.94
N PRO A 51 -9.58 -7.83 -6.18
CA PRO A 51 -8.30 -7.90 -5.50
C PRO A 51 -8.26 -9.09 -4.54
N GLN A 52 -7.11 -9.74 -4.41
CA GLN A 52 -6.89 -10.83 -3.47
C GLN A 52 -6.81 -10.28 -2.04
N PRO A 53 -7.04 -11.11 -1.00
CA PRO A 53 -6.91 -10.68 0.39
C PRO A 53 -5.55 -10.05 0.72
N ILE A 54 -4.47 -10.55 0.11
CA ILE A 54 -3.13 -9.98 0.28
C ILE A 54 -3.02 -8.56 -0.29
N ASP A 55 -3.69 -8.27 -1.41
CA ASP A 55 -3.68 -6.94 -2.02
C ASP A 55 -4.41 -5.94 -1.09
N LEU A 56 -5.56 -6.35 -0.54
CA LEU A 56 -6.32 -5.55 0.43
C LEU A 56 -5.51 -5.27 1.70
N ARG A 57 -4.76 -6.28 2.17
CA ARG A 57 -3.89 -6.16 3.35
C ARG A 57 -2.72 -5.20 3.09
N HIS A 58 -2.08 -5.28 1.92
CA HIS A 58 -1.01 -4.34 1.56
C HIS A 58 -1.50 -2.89 1.54
N LEU A 59 -2.68 -2.64 0.97
CA LEU A 59 -3.26 -1.30 0.95
C LEU A 59 -3.57 -0.80 2.36
N ALA A 60 -4.13 -1.64 3.23
CA ALA A 60 -4.41 -1.24 4.61
C ALA A 60 -3.15 -1.01 5.45
N LEU A 61 -2.09 -1.78 5.22
CA LEU A 61 -0.80 -1.55 5.87
C LEU A 61 -0.16 -0.25 5.39
N MET A 62 -0.20 0.01 4.09
CA MET A 62 0.31 1.27 3.54
C MET A 62 -0.51 2.46 4.02
N ASP A 63 -1.84 2.32 4.11
CA ASP A 63 -2.73 3.33 4.66
C ASP A 63 -2.35 3.71 6.09
N PHE A 64 -2.17 2.71 6.95
CA PHE A 64 -1.71 2.91 8.33
C PHE A 64 -0.33 3.58 8.39
N LEU A 65 0.62 3.14 7.56
CA LEU A 65 1.97 3.71 7.52
C LEU A 65 1.96 5.18 7.10
N LEU A 66 1.17 5.53 6.09
CA LEU A 66 1.09 6.91 5.58
C LEU A 66 0.34 7.82 6.56
N GLU A 67 -0.75 7.35 7.17
CA GLU A 67 -1.54 8.12 8.14
C GLU A 67 -0.68 8.53 9.35
N HIS A 68 0.16 7.62 9.83
CA HIS A 68 0.98 7.82 11.02
C HIS A 68 2.43 8.17 10.70
N PHE A 69 2.77 8.46 9.44
CA PHE A 69 4.17 8.57 9.01
C PHE A 69 4.97 9.60 9.84
N GLU A 70 4.36 10.75 10.16
CA GLU A 70 5.02 11.79 10.96
C GLU A 70 5.10 11.46 12.46
N GLU A 71 4.29 10.53 12.94
CA GLU A 71 4.32 10.06 14.33
C GLU A 71 5.39 8.96 14.53
N ILE A 72 5.82 8.30 13.45
CA ILE A 72 6.85 7.25 13.51
C ILE A 72 8.21 7.90 13.79
N PRO A 73 8.93 7.48 14.85
CA PRO A 73 10.27 7.98 15.14
C PRO A 73 11.21 7.84 13.94
N GLN A 74 12.06 8.85 13.69
CA GLN A 74 12.96 8.87 12.53
C GLN A 74 13.80 7.60 12.39
N VAL A 75 14.31 7.07 13.50
CA VAL A 75 15.09 5.83 13.50
C VAL A 75 14.31 4.64 12.94
N VAL A 76 13.00 4.58 13.19
CA VAL A 76 12.11 3.54 12.67
C VAL A 76 11.76 3.82 11.21
N ARG A 77 11.53 5.09 10.83
CA ARG A 77 11.32 5.46 9.41
C ARG A 77 12.48 5.04 8.53
N ASN A 78 13.71 5.20 9.02
CA ASN A 78 14.93 4.79 8.31
C ASN A 78 14.97 3.27 8.03
N LEU A 79 14.32 2.45 8.85
CA LEU A 79 14.22 1.00 8.63
C LEU A 79 13.22 0.63 7.52
N LEU A 80 12.26 1.51 7.21
CA LEU A 80 11.26 1.27 6.16
C LEU A 80 11.85 1.40 4.75
N CYS A 81 12.87 2.25 4.57
CA CYS A 81 13.55 2.46 3.30
C CYS A 81 15.06 2.65 3.51
N PRO A 82 15.84 1.56 3.60
CA PRO A 82 17.29 1.61 3.85
C PRO A 82 18.05 2.39 2.76
N ASP A 83 17.60 2.27 1.51
CA ASP A 83 18.29 2.88 0.35
C ASP A 83 18.13 4.41 0.29
N HIS A 84 17.10 4.98 0.94
CA HIS A 84 16.91 6.44 0.99
C HIS A 84 17.97 7.15 1.83
N GLN A 85 18.64 6.43 2.75
CA GLN A 85 19.70 7.00 3.57
C GLN A 85 21.00 7.27 2.81
N GLN A 86 21.22 6.64 1.66
CA GLN A 86 22.43 6.84 0.85
C GLN A 86 22.42 8.18 0.08
N GLN A 87 21.26 8.84 -0.05
CA GLN A 87 21.14 10.10 -0.80
C GLN A 87 21.29 11.36 0.08
N ILE A 88 21.25 11.23 1.40
CA ILE A 88 21.36 12.36 2.36
C ILE A 88 22.81 12.50 2.90
N GLY A 89 23.68 11.51 2.64
CA GLY A 89 25.07 11.50 3.11
C GLY A 89 26.10 12.19 2.21
N ASP A 90 25.71 12.69 1.03
CA ASP A 90 26.60 13.33 0.05
C ASP A 90 26.39 14.86 -0.06
N GLY A 91 25.93 15.51 1.02
CA GLY A 91 25.72 16.97 1.10
C GLY A 91 26.62 17.65 2.13
#